data_AF-A0AAD9VDZ1-F1
#
_entry.id   AF-A0AAD9VDZ1-F1
#
_cell.length_a   1.000
_cell.length_b   1.000
_cell.length_c   1.000
_cell.angle_alpha   90.00
_cell.angle_beta   90.00
_cell.angle_gamma   90.00
#
_symmetry.space_group_name_H-M   'P 1'
#
loop_
_entity.id
_entity.type
_entity.pdbx_description
1 polymer ?
#
loop_
_entity_poly.entity_id
_entity_poly.type
_entity_poly.pdbx_seq_one_letter_code
_entity_poly.pdbx_strand_id
1 'polypeptide(L)'
;MVTAVNALKESIEEKKFVNGEDEESVQEWSSGIEEIVNQADECMRELTRQIDQIDRNLKHASALHEHKREIELEREKLRQKQEAVERAHAEELEFEKKKLELKQVQTEPPEITAMASNVVKMPKLVITKFDGTPQDWSINKLDAAVRFTFDKLDVIKNELAMIDENWSEWTFVQFLEALEKWTINNPVQGVESSKTKAVATPQDFKRSNPQKIE
;
A
#
# COMPACT_ATOMS: atom_id res chain seq x y z
N MET A 1 47.88 13.89 23.74
CA MET A 1 48.53 12.84 24.56
C MET A 1 49.96 12.60 24.07
N VAL A 2 50.14 12.26 22.78
CA VAL A 2 51.45 12.07 22.13
C VAL A 2 52.43 13.23 22.36
N THR A 3 52.00 14.49 22.24
CA THR A 3 52.87 15.66 22.47
C THR A 3 53.41 15.76 23.89
N ALA A 4 52.60 15.39 24.89
CA ALA A 4 53.02 15.43 26.29
C ALA A 4 53.95 14.26 26.64
N VAL A 5 53.73 13.09 26.03
CA VAL A 5 54.61 11.92 26.15
C VAL A 5 55.96 12.20 25.51
N ASN A 6 56.00 12.83 24.33
CA ASN A 6 57.24 13.21 23.66
C ASN A 6 58.05 14.24 24.47
N ALA A 7 57.39 15.27 25.01
CA ALA A 7 58.08 16.25 25.86
C ALA A 7 58.66 15.62 27.14
N LEU A 8 57.95 14.66 27.73
CA LEU A 8 58.44 13.93 28.91
C LEU A 8 59.61 13.01 28.54
N LYS A 9 59.52 12.33 27.38
CA LYS A 9 60.56 11.46 26.82
C LYS A 9 61.84 12.26 26.60
N GLU A 10 61.78 13.38 25.89
CA GLU A 10 62.92 14.27 25.64
C GLU A 10 63.59 14.74 26.96
N SER A 11 62.78 15.10 27.97
CA SER A 11 63.30 15.49 29.29
C SER A 11 64.00 14.33 30.04
N ILE A 12 63.57 13.09 29.82
CA ILE A 12 64.17 11.89 30.43
C ILE A 12 65.46 11.51 29.70
N GLU A 13 65.49 11.61 28.36
CA GLU A 13 66.69 11.39 27.55
C GLU A 13 67.80 12.36 27.97
N GLU A 14 67.49 13.66 28.07
CA GLU A 14 68.44 14.68 28.53
C GLU A 14 69.04 14.34 29.91
N LYS A 15 68.21 13.86 30.84
CA LYS A 15 68.69 13.42 32.17
C LYS A 15 69.58 12.18 32.09
N LYS A 16 69.28 11.22 31.22
CA LYS A 16 70.08 10.00 31.06
C LYS A 16 71.45 10.29 30.48
N PHE A 17 71.54 11.21 29.51
CA PHE A 17 72.81 11.70 29.00
C PHE A 17 73.63 12.46 30.07
N VAL A 18 72.99 13.30 30.88
CA VAL A 18 73.65 13.97 32.02
C VAL A 18 74.18 12.97 33.04
N ASN A 19 73.52 11.82 33.20
CA ASN A 19 73.91 10.75 34.11
C ASN A 19 75.02 9.84 33.56
N GLY A 20 75.50 10.09 32.33
CA GLY A 20 76.58 9.35 31.69
C GLY A 20 76.18 7.98 31.13
N GLU A 21 74.88 7.74 30.92
CA GLU A 21 74.43 6.56 30.16
C GLU A 21 74.89 6.66 28.70
N ASP A 22 75.18 5.52 28.09
CA ASP A 22 75.60 5.47 26.70
C ASP A 22 74.42 5.73 25.74
N GLU A 23 74.75 6.27 24.57
CA GLU A 23 73.76 6.67 23.57
C GLU A 23 72.95 5.48 23.02
N GLU A 24 73.54 4.29 22.96
CA GLU A 24 72.88 3.08 22.49
C GLU A 24 71.78 2.63 23.46
N SER A 25 72.07 2.60 24.76
CA SER A 25 71.09 2.31 25.82
C SER A 25 69.93 3.31 25.86
N VAL A 26 70.22 4.61 25.68
CA VAL A 26 69.19 5.66 25.63
C VAL A 26 68.31 5.48 24.40
N GLN A 27 68.90 5.15 23.25
CA GLN A 27 68.17 4.96 22.01
C GLN A 27 67.32 3.68 22.01
N GLU A 28 67.80 2.59 22.61
CA GLU A 28 67.01 1.36 22.79
C GLU A 28 65.78 1.62 23.67
N TRP A 29 65.96 2.33 24.79
CA TRP A 29 64.85 2.75 25.66
C TRP A 29 63.86 3.65 24.91
N SER A 30 64.37 4.64 24.19
CA SER A 30 63.61 5.59 23.38
C SER A 30 62.73 4.87 22.35
N SER A 31 63.32 3.90 21.64
CA SER A 31 62.64 3.05 20.65
C SER A 31 61.56 2.19 21.30
N GLY A 32 61.83 1.61 22.48
CA GLY A 32 60.84 0.83 23.23
C GLY A 32 59.61 1.64 23.64
N ILE A 33 59.80 2.91 24.02
CA ILE A 33 58.67 3.81 24.33
C ILE A 33 57.83 4.10 23.08
N GLU A 34 58.48 4.39 21.94
CA GLU A 34 57.78 4.63 20.68
C GLU A 34 56.97 3.40 20.23
N GLU A 35 57.53 2.20 20.39
CA GLU A 35 56.83 0.96 20.07
C GLU A 35 55.56 0.78 20.93
N ILE A 36 55.64 1.03 22.24
CA ILE A 36 54.48 0.94 23.13
C ILE A 36 53.41 1.99 22.76
N VAL A 37 53.83 3.22 22.45
CA VAL A 37 52.90 4.29 22.04
C VAL A 37 52.20 3.90 20.73
N ASN A 38 52.94 3.37 19.76
CA ASN A 38 52.38 2.91 18.48
C ASN A 38 51.37 1.76 18.67
N GLN A 39 51.68 0.80 19.55
CA GLN A 39 50.76 -0.29 19.90
C GLN A 39 49.48 0.24 20.57
N ALA A 40 49.60 1.21 21.48
CA ALA A 40 48.45 1.84 22.13
C ALA A 40 47.57 2.60 21.12
N ASP A 41 48.18 3.35 20.19
CA ASP A 41 47.48 4.07 19.13
C ASP A 41 46.76 3.13 18.16
N GLU A 42 47.36 1.98 17.81
CA GLU A 42 46.69 0.93 17.03
C GLU A 42 45.48 0.35 17.77
N CYS A 43 45.64 0.03 19.07
CA CYS A 43 44.55 -0.47 19.89
C CYS A 43 43.38 0.53 19.96
N MET A 44 43.67 1.82 20.16
CA MET A 44 42.66 2.88 20.16
C MET A 44 41.96 3.02 18.81
N ARG A 45 42.68 2.91 17.69
CA ARG A 45 42.08 2.91 16.35
C ARG A 45 41.14 1.73 16.15
N GLU A 46 41.54 0.54 16.55
CA GLU A 46 40.68 -0.65 16.41
C GLU A 46 39.44 -0.57 17.30
N LEU A 47 39.56 -0.11 18.54
CA LEU A 47 38.41 0.12 19.42
C LEU A 47 37.44 1.15 18.84
N THR A 48 37.97 2.26 18.31
CA THR A 48 37.16 3.29 17.63
C THR A 48 36.39 2.69 16.44
N ARG A 49 37.08 1.87 15.64
CA ARG A 49 36.47 1.17 14.49
C ARG A 49 35.36 0.21 14.93
N GLN A 50 35.55 -0.52 16.02
CA GLN A 50 34.54 -1.45 16.55
C GLN A 50 33.31 -0.71 17.09
N ILE A 51 33.50 0.41 17.78
CA ILE A 51 32.40 1.27 18.25
C ILE A 51 31.57 1.75 17.05
N ASP A 52 32.22 2.29 16.03
CA ASP A 52 31.55 2.73 14.81
C ASP A 52 30.77 1.60 14.12
N GLN A 53 31.33 0.40 14.11
CA GLN A 53 30.68 -0.76 13.51
C GLN A 53 29.44 -1.18 14.32
N ILE A 54 29.52 -1.20 15.65
CA ILE A 54 28.39 -1.50 16.53
C ILE A 54 27.27 -0.47 16.31
N ASP A 55 27.61 0.81 16.25
CA ASP A 55 26.63 1.89 16.02
C ASP A 55 25.89 1.75 14.69
N ARG A 56 26.62 1.42 13.61
CA ARG A 56 26.01 1.15 12.30
C ARG A 56 25.08 -0.05 12.35
N ASN A 57 25.52 -1.13 13.00
CA ASN A 57 24.74 -2.36 13.13
C ASN A 57 23.45 -2.13 13.94
N LEU A 58 23.53 -1.36 15.03
CA LEU A 58 22.38 -1.02 15.86
C LEU A 58 21.37 -0.14 15.10
N LYS A 59 21.85 0.88 14.37
CA LYS A 59 21.00 1.72 13.52
C LYS A 59 20.28 0.89 12.46
N HIS A 60 21.00 0.01 11.77
CA HIS A 60 20.42 -0.88 10.77
C HIS A 60 19.39 -1.84 11.38
N ALA A 61 19.70 -2.45 12.52
CA ALA A 61 18.78 -3.35 13.23
C ALA A 61 17.48 -2.64 13.66
N SER A 62 17.59 -1.40 14.17
CA SER A 62 16.42 -0.60 14.53
C SER A 62 15.54 -0.29 13.33
N ALA A 63 16.14 0.15 12.21
CA ALA A 63 15.42 0.44 10.98
C ALA A 63 14.69 -0.78 10.43
N LEU A 64 15.33 -1.96 10.45
CA LEU A 64 14.69 -3.21 10.06
C LEU A 64 13.51 -3.57 10.96
N HIS A 65 13.65 -3.40 12.27
CA HIS A 65 12.58 -3.69 13.23
C HIS A 65 11.38 -2.76 13.03
N GLU A 66 11.61 -1.48 12.76
CA GLU A 66 10.56 -0.51 12.44
C GLU A 66 9.84 -0.86 11.14
N HIS A 67 10.60 -1.09 10.05
CA HIS A 67 10.03 -1.47 8.76
C HIS A 67 9.23 -2.78 8.85
N LYS A 68 9.74 -3.77 9.58
CA LYS A 68 9.03 -5.04 9.81
C LYS A 68 7.70 -4.82 10.55
N ARG A 69 7.70 -3.97 11.58
CA ARG A 69 6.48 -3.63 12.34
C ARG A 69 5.43 -2.95 11.47
N GLU A 70 5.87 -2.07 10.58
CA GLU A 70 4.98 -1.38 9.64
C GLU A 70 4.35 -2.35 8.63
N ILE A 71 5.15 -3.24 8.03
CA ILE A 71 4.63 -4.30 7.14
C ILE A 71 3.61 -5.17 7.86
N GLU A 72 3.88 -5.57 9.09
CA GLU A 72 2.99 -6.43 9.87
C GLU A 72 1.66 -5.73 10.18
N LEU A 73 1.70 -4.44 10.53
CA LEU A 73 0.50 -3.63 10.73
C LEU A 73 -0.33 -3.49 9.45
N GLU A 74 0.32 -3.29 8.30
CA GLU A 74 -0.38 -3.20 7.01
C GLU A 74 -1.02 -4.53 6.60
N ARG A 75 -0.31 -5.64 6.79
CA ARG A 75 -0.82 -6.99 6.53
C ARG A 75 -2.04 -7.29 7.41
N GLU A 76 -1.99 -6.92 8.68
CA GLU A 76 -3.10 -7.10 9.60
C GLU A 76 -4.33 -6.28 9.20
N LYS A 77 -4.14 -5.02 8.81
CA LYS A 77 -5.23 -4.19 8.27
C LYS A 77 -5.84 -4.80 7.01
N LEU A 78 -5.01 -5.36 6.13
CA LEU A 78 -5.50 -6.03 4.93
C LEU A 78 -6.31 -7.27 5.28
N ARG A 79 -5.84 -8.07 6.23
CA ARG A 79 -6.55 -9.25 6.74
C ARG A 79 -7.91 -8.88 7.33
N GLN A 80 -7.97 -7.86 8.18
CA GLN A 80 -9.22 -7.38 8.76
C GLN A 80 -10.22 -6.90 7.71
N LYS A 81 -9.75 -6.22 6.66
CA LYS A 81 -10.61 -5.83 5.54
C LYS A 81 -11.16 -7.05 4.80
N GLN A 82 -10.32 -8.06 4.55
CA GLN A 82 -10.74 -9.29 3.90
C GLN A 82 -11.80 -10.04 4.73
N GLU A 83 -11.57 -10.20 6.03
CA GLU A 83 -12.52 -10.82 6.97
C GLU A 83 -13.83 -10.02 7.08
N ALA A 84 -13.78 -8.68 7.02
CA ALA A 84 -14.98 -7.85 7.02
C ALA A 84 -15.81 -8.04 5.74
N VAL A 85 -15.15 -8.14 4.58
CA VAL A 85 -15.81 -8.45 3.31
C VAL A 85 -16.44 -9.83 3.36
N GLU A 86 -15.71 -10.85 3.84
CA GLU A 86 -16.25 -12.21 3.96
C GLU A 86 -17.44 -12.28 4.92
N ARG A 87 -17.36 -11.60 6.07
CA ARG A 87 -18.47 -11.51 7.02
C ARG A 87 -19.69 -10.83 6.42
N ALA A 88 -19.51 -9.70 5.74
CA ALA A 88 -20.61 -9.01 5.06
C ALA A 88 -21.25 -9.89 3.97
N HIS A 89 -20.43 -10.61 3.21
CA HIS A 89 -20.92 -11.56 2.20
C HIS A 89 -21.69 -12.73 2.85
N ALA A 90 -21.22 -13.26 3.98
CA ALA A 90 -21.91 -14.32 4.71
C ALA A 90 -23.26 -13.85 5.28
N GLU A 91 -23.33 -12.64 5.82
CA GLU A 91 -24.57 -12.02 6.32
C GLU A 91 -25.59 -11.81 5.18
N GLU A 92 -25.16 -11.39 4.00
CA GLU A 92 -26.04 -11.24 2.82
C GLU A 92 -26.63 -12.59 2.41
N LEU A 93 -25.81 -13.65 2.35
CA LEU A 93 -26.27 -15.01 2.04
C LEU A 93 -27.29 -15.52 3.07
N GLU A 94 -27.07 -15.21 4.35
CA GLU A 94 -27.97 -15.61 5.44
C GLU A 94 -29.31 -14.86 5.38
N PHE A 95 -29.27 -13.56 5.06
CA PHE A 95 -30.47 -12.77 4.84
C PHE A 95 -31.31 -13.31 3.67
N GLU A 96 -30.66 -13.62 2.55
CA GLU A 96 -31.33 -14.20 1.37
C GLU A 96 -31.97 -15.55 1.71
N LYS A 97 -31.24 -16.43 2.40
CA LYS A 97 -31.76 -17.73 2.86
C LYS A 97 -32.99 -17.57 3.75
N LYS A 98 -32.93 -16.68 4.74
CA LYS A 98 -34.03 -16.43 5.68
C LYS A 98 -35.26 -15.86 4.98
N LYS A 99 -35.07 -14.99 3.99
CA LYS A 99 -36.14 -14.47 3.14
C LYS A 99 -36.83 -15.58 2.33
N LEU A 100 -36.06 -16.56 1.84
CA LEU A 100 -36.59 -17.71 1.12
C LEU A 100 -37.39 -18.65 2.06
N GLU A 101 -36.88 -18.89 3.26
CA GLU A 101 -37.52 -19.72 4.28
C GLU A 101 -38.84 -19.13 4.79
N LEU A 102 -38.89 -17.81 5.04
CA LEU A 102 -40.12 -17.11 5.41
C LEU A 102 -41.19 -17.17 4.30
N LYS A 103 -40.74 -17.21 3.04
CA LYS A 103 -41.60 -17.38 1.86
C LYS A 103 -42.12 -18.82 1.71
N GLN A 104 -41.37 -19.82 2.17
CA GLN A 104 -41.82 -21.22 2.24
C GLN A 104 -42.83 -21.46 3.38
N VAL A 105 -42.64 -20.85 4.55
CA VAL A 105 -43.55 -21.00 5.71
C VAL A 105 -44.93 -20.37 5.46
N GLN A 106 -45.04 -19.33 4.61
CA GLN A 106 -46.33 -18.78 4.14
C GLN A 106 -47.00 -19.61 3.03
N THR A 107 -46.37 -20.70 2.56
CA THR A 107 -46.93 -21.61 1.55
C THR A 107 -47.35 -22.99 2.10
N GLU A 108 -47.46 -23.16 3.41
CA GLU A 108 -48.24 -24.28 3.97
C GLU A 108 -49.73 -23.88 4.09
N PRO A 109 -50.65 -24.58 3.39
CA PRO A 109 -52.05 -24.20 3.36
C PRO A 109 -52.76 -24.55 4.68
N PRO A 110 -53.59 -23.66 5.26
CA PRO A 110 -54.64 -24.10 6.15
C PRO A 110 -55.71 -24.84 5.33
N GLU A 111 -55.88 -26.10 5.65
CA GLU A 111 -57.01 -26.93 5.24
C GLU A 111 -58.30 -26.28 5.76
N ILE A 112 -58.96 -25.48 4.92
CA ILE A 112 -60.37 -25.15 5.13
C ILE A 112 -61.13 -25.09 3.82
N THR A 113 -62.24 -25.80 3.88
CA THR A 113 -63.30 -26.06 2.92
C THR A 113 -63.68 -24.88 2.01
N ALA A 114 -63.93 -25.23 0.75
CA ALA A 114 -64.49 -24.44 -0.35
C ALA A 114 -65.36 -23.24 0.03
N MET A 115 -65.25 -22.13 -0.74
CA MET A 115 -66.37 -21.51 -1.48
C MET A 115 -65.86 -20.73 -2.70
N ALA A 116 -66.64 -20.80 -3.78
CA ALA A 116 -66.34 -20.28 -5.10
C ALA A 116 -66.44 -18.74 -5.19
N SER A 117 -65.54 -18.13 -5.97
CA SER A 117 -65.88 -16.91 -6.74
C SER A 117 -64.92 -16.67 -7.90
N ASN A 118 -65.52 -16.64 -9.09
CA ASN A 118 -65.15 -15.92 -10.31
C ASN A 118 -63.67 -15.57 -10.52
N VAL A 119 -62.96 -16.41 -11.30
CA VAL A 119 -61.63 -16.10 -11.81
C VAL A 119 -61.72 -15.82 -13.32
N VAL A 120 -61.54 -14.55 -13.69
CA VAL A 120 -61.17 -14.16 -15.05
C VAL A 120 -59.84 -14.84 -15.38
N LYS A 121 -59.83 -15.69 -16.41
CA LYS A 121 -58.63 -16.42 -16.84
C LYS A 121 -57.59 -15.44 -17.40
N MET A 122 -56.54 -15.19 -16.65
CA MET A 122 -55.32 -14.57 -17.17
C MET A 122 -54.66 -15.51 -18.21
N PRO A 123 -54.20 -15.00 -19.36
CA PRO A 123 -53.38 -15.78 -20.27
C PRO A 123 -52.08 -16.20 -19.57
N LYS A 124 -51.74 -17.48 -19.71
CA LYS A 124 -50.60 -18.11 -19.07
C LYS A 124 -49.30 -17.50 -19.61
N LEU A 125 -48.64 -16.67 -18.80
CA LEU A 125 -47.28 -16.22 -19.09
C LEU A 125 -46.32 -17.41 -18.92
N VAL A 126 -45.79 -17.89 -20.04
CA VAL A 126 -44.64 -18.80 -20.04
C VAL A 126 -43.40 -17.94 -19.90
N ILE A 127 -42.91 -17.77 -18.68
CA ILE A 127 -41.57 -17.21 -18.46
C ILE A 127 -40.60 -18.37 -18.73
N THR A 128 -39.88 -18.31 -19.85
CA THR A 128 -38.77 -19.22 -20.11
C THR A 128 -37.80 -19.13 -18.93
N LYS A 129 -37.43 -20.29 -18.38
CA LYS A 129 -36.43 -20.34 -17.31
C LYS A 129 -35.13 -19.75 -17.86
N PHE A 130 -34.58 -18.79 -17.15
CA PHE A 130 -33.28 -18.23 -17.45
C PHE A 130 -32.22 -19.25 -17.02
N ASP A 131 -31.56 -19.88 -17.99
CA ASP A 131 -30.52 -20.90 -17.77
C ASP A 131 -29.11 -20.29 -17.62
N GLY A 132 -29.01 -18.99 -17.32
CA GLY A 132 -27.73 -18.31 -17.10
C GLY A 132 -27.29 -18.30 -15.64
N THR A 133 -26.01 -18.56 -15.39
CA THR A 133 -25.35 -18.44 -14.09
C THR A 133 -25.24 -16.97 -13.66
N PRO A 134 -25.31 -16.63 -12.35
CA PRO A 134 -25.15 -15.25 -11.87
C PRO A 134 -23.83 -14.54 -12.24
N GLN A 135 -22.85 -15.25 -12.78
CA GLN A 135 -21.61 -14.66 -13.27
C GLN A 135 -21.80 -14.03 -14.66
N ASP A 136 -22.82 -14.47 -15.40
CA ASP A 136 -23.10 -14.10 -16.79
C ASP A 136 -23.78 -12.72 -16.91
N TRP A 137 -24.46 -12.23 -15.86
CA TRP A 137 -25.06 -10.88 -15.86
C TRP A 137 -24.05 -9.75 -15.60
N SER A 138 -22.88 -10.08 -15.04
CA SER A 138 -21.88 -9.08 -14.65
C SER A 138 -20.90 -8.79 -15.78
N ILE A 139 -20.35 -9.82 -16.41
CA ILE A 139 -19.32 -9.67 -17.46
C ILE A 139 -19.92 -9.08 -18.74
N ASN A 140 -21.03 -9.63 -19.25
CA ASN A 140 -21.63 -9.17 -20.51
C ASN A 140 -22.15 -7.72 -20.45
N LYS A 141 -22.59 -7.26 -19.26
CA LYS A 141 -23.00 -5.87 -19.05
C LYS A 141 -21.81 -4.92 -18.96
N LEU A 142 -20.70 -5.38 -18.40
CA LEU A 142 -19.44 -4.65 -18.38
C LEU A 142 -18.87 -4.53 -19.80
N ASP A 143 -18.92 -5.59 -20.61
CA ASP A 143 -18.49 -5.57 -22.01
C ASP A 143 -19.35 -4.61 -22.87
N ALA A 144 -20.67 -4.57 -22.63
CA ALA A 144 -21.52 -3.56 -23.25
C ALA A 144 -21.20 -2.12 -22.78
N ALA A 145 -20.81 -1.95 -21.51
CA ALA A 145 -20.41 -0.66 -20.95
C ALA A 145 -19.03 -0.21 -21.49
N VAL A 146 -18.13 -1.15 -21.80
CA VAL A 146 -16.81 -0.88 -22.40
C VAL A 146 -16.96 -0.12 -23.72
N ARG A 147 -17.85 -0.57 -24.60
CA ARG A 147 -18.16 0.12 -25.86
C ARG A 147 -18.64 1.56 -25.63
N PHE A 148 -19.54 1.75 -24.66
CA PHE A 148 -20.04 3.08 -24.32
C PHE A 148 -18.96 3.97 -23.68
N THR A 149 -18.04 3.41 -22.90
CA THR A 149 -16.89 4.16 -22.38
C THR A 149 -15.89 4.50 -23.48
N PHE A 150 -15.69 3.61 -24.45
CA PHE A 150 -14.83 3.85 -25.61
C PHE A 150 -15.35 5.00 -26.47
N ASP A 151 -16.66 5.11 -26.65
CA ASP A 151 -17.30 6.22 -27.37
C ASP A 151 -17.19 7.57 -26.63
N LYS A 152 -16.96 7.56 -25.31
CA LYS A 152 -16.72 8.80 -24.54
C LYS A 152 -15.28 9.27 -24.57
N LEU A 153 -14.37 8.44 -25.06
CA LEU A 153 -12.93 8.71 -25.05
C LEU A 153 -12.49 9.37 -26.36
N ASP A 154 -13.20 10.40 -26.84
CA ASP A 154 -13.01 11.02 -28.17
C ASP A 154 -11.55 11.27 -28.57
N VAL A 155 -10.72 11.78 -27.64
CA VAL A 155 -9.34 12.18 -27.93
C VAL A 155 -8.39 10.97 -28.04
N ILE A 156 -8.60 9.92 -27.25
CA ILE A 156 -7.69 8.76 -27.16
C ILE A 156 -8.24 7.54 -27.91
N LYS A 157 -9.51 7.61 -28.35
CA LYS A 157 -10.23 6.55 -29.08
C LYS A 157 -9.46 6.06 -30.31
N ASN A 158 -8.98 6.99 -31.12
CA ASN A 158 -8.25 6.66 -32.35
C ASN A 158 -6.89 6.03 -32.08
N GLU A 159 -6.23 6.43 -31.00
CA GLU A 159 -4.92 5.88 -30.60
C GLU A 159 -5.08 4.47 -30.02
N LEU A 160 -6.14 4.22 -29.24
CA LEU A 160 -6.46 2.90 -28.72
C LEU A 160 -6.94 1.94 -29.84
N ALA A 161 -7.72 2.45 -30.80
CA ALA A 161 -8.19 1.68 -31.95
C ALA A 161 -7.07 1.31 -32.95
N MET A 162 -5.92 1.99 -32.91
CA MET A 162 -4.73 1.61 -33.69
C MET A 162 -3.93 0.48 -33.06
N ILE A 163 -4.11 0.20 -31.77
CA ILE A 163 -3.37 -0.85 -31.05
C ILE A 163 -3.88 -2.24 -31.46
N ASP A 164 -5.18 -2.36 -31.77
CA ASP A 164 -5.82 -3.61 -32.18
C ASP A 164 -7.00 -3.35 -33.12
N GLU A 165 -7.03 -4.06 -34.25
CA GLU A 165 -8.11 -3.97 -35.25
C GLU A 165 -9.45 -4.49 -34.70
N ASN A 166 -9.41 -5.36 -33.69
CA ASN A 166 -10.59 -5.96 -33.05
C ASN A 166 -11.06 -5.18 -31.80
N TRP A 167 -10.67 -3.91 -31.65
CA TRP A 167 -11.05 -3.06 -30.51
C TRP A 167 -12.56 -3.00 -30.22
N SER A 168 -13.38 -3.19 -31.24
CA SER A 168 -14.85 -3.12 -31.12
C SER A 168 -15.46 -4.34 -30.41
N GLU A 169 -14.71 -5.42 -30.23
CA GLU A 169 -15.13 -6.67 -29.57
C GLU A 169 -14.42 -6.91 -28.24
N TRP A 170 -13.68 -5.91 -27.73
CA TRP A 170 -12.95 -6.04 -26.50
C TRP A 170 -13.86 -6.29 -25.29
N THR A 171 -13.43 -7.26 -24.48
CA THR A 171 -13.94 -7.46 -23.12
C THR A 171 -13.41 -6.40 -22.17
N PHE A 172 -14.03 -6.24 -21.00
CA PHE A 172 -13.61 -5.28 -19.97
C PHE A 172 -12.14 -5.42 -19.57
N VAL A 173 -11.63 -6.65 -19.51
CA VAL A 173 -10.22 -6.91 -19.16
C VAL A 173 -9.28 -6.39 -20.24
N GLN A 174 -9.57 -6.68 -21.51
CA GLN A 174 -8.75 -6.24 -22.65
C GLN A 174 -8.74 -4.71 -22.78
N PHE A 175 -9.89 -4.07 -22.52
CA PHE A 175 -9.99 -2.62 -22.50
C PHE A 175 -9.14 -1.96 -21.41
N LEU A 176 -9.14 -2.52 -20.19
CA LEU A 176 -8.32 -2.00 -19.10
C LEU A 176 -6.82 -2.16 -19.39
N GLU A 177 -6.40 -3.31 -19.92
CA GLU A 177 -5.00 -3.52 -20.30
C GLU A 177 -4.52 -2.55 -21.39
N ALA A 178 -5.38 -2.26 -22.38
CA ALA A 178 -5.07 -1.31 -23.43
C ALA A 178 -4.95 0.12 -22.89
N LEU A 179 -5.85 0.53 -21.99
CA LEU A 179 -5.80 1.83 -21.31
C LEU A 179 -4.58 1.97 -20.41
N GLU A 180 -4.22 0.92 -19.68
CA GLU A 180 -3.03 0.90 -18.83
C GLU A 180 -1.77 1.08 -19.68
N LYS A 181 -1.63 0.32 -20.77
CA LYS A 181 -0.50 0.45 -21.71
C LYS A 181 -0.44 1.84 -22.33
N TRP A 182 -1.58 2.39 -22.74
CA TRP A 182 -1.63 3.75 -23.29
C TRP A 182 -1.21 4.81 -22.25
N THR A 183 -1.65 4.67 -21.00
CA THR A 183 -1.30 5.58 -19.91
C THR A 183 0.18 5.51 -19.55
N ILE A 184 0.78 4.31 -19.59
CA ILE A 184 2.23 4.13 -19.37
C ILE A 184 3.03 4.82 -20.47
N ASN A 185 2.57 4.73 -21.72
CA ASN A 185 3.24 5.35 -22.87
C ASN A 185 2.95 6.86 -23.00
N ASN A 186 1.95 7.36 -22.29
CA ASN A 186 1.54 8.77 -22.25
C ASN A 186 1.47 9.28 -20.81
N PRO A 187 2.62 9.45 -20.11
CA PRO A 187 2.63 9.91 -18.73
C PRO A 187 2.05 11.33 -18.63
N VAL A 188 0.88 11.44 -18.00
CA VAL A 188 0.21 12.73 -17.78
C VAL A 188 1.02 13.51 -16.75
N GLN A 189 1.79 14.51 -17.21
CA GLN A 189 2.52 15.35 -16.28
C GLN A 189 1.55 16.26 -15.52
N GLY A 190 1.40 15.98 -14.21
CA GLY A 190 0.86 16.91 -13.22
C GLY A 190 -0.64 16.80 -12.94
N VAL A 191 -1.04 15.83 -12.10
CA VAL A 191 -2.15 16.04 -11.17
C VAL A 191 -1.77 15.44 -9.82
N GLU A 192 -1.52 16.32 -8.85
CA GLU A 192 -1.27 15.96 -7.46
C GLU A 192 -2.47 15.16 -6.90
N SER A 193 -2.15 14.03 -6.27
CA SER A 193 -3.08 13.12 -5.59
C SER A 193 -3.87 13.83 -4.49
N SER A 194 -4.97 14.50 -4.83
CA SER A 194 -5.85 15.14 -3.86
C SER A 194 -6.75 14.11 -3.19
N LYS A 195 -6.26 13.65 -2.04
CA LYS A 195 -6.95 12.92 -0.98
C LYS A 195 -8.25 13.63 -0.57
N THR A 196 -9.38 12.94 -0.72
CA THR A 196 -10.67 13.03 0.02
C THR A 196 -10.99 14.35 0.73
N LYS A 197 -12.01 15.09 0.26
CA LYS A 197 -12.82 15.96 1.12
C LYS A 197 -14.24 15.40 1.24
N ALA A 198 -14.60 15.05 2.46
CA ALA A 198 -15.94 14.69 2.90
C ALA A 198 -16.93 15.82 2.54
N VAL A 199 -18.04 15.45 1.89
CA VAL A 199 -19.13 16.37 1.56
C VAL A 199 -20.05 16.50 2.79
N ALA A 200 -20.21 17.73 3.24
CA ALA A 200 -21.03 18.14 4.36
C ALA A 200 -22.54 18.07 4.06
N THR A 201 -23.31 17.89 5.12
CA THR A 201 -24.78 17.88 5.23
C THR A 201 -25.46 19.10 4.56
N PRO A 202 -26.65 18.97 3.93
CA PRO A 202 -27.34 20.10 3.32
C PRO A 202 -28.07 20.97 4.37
N GLN A 203 -27.71 22.25 4.48
CA GLN A 203 -28.52 23.29 5.13
C GLN A 203 -29.28 24.13 4.09
N ASP A 204 -30.60 24.14 4.24
CA ASP A 204 -31.58 25.20 3.96
C ASP A 204 -31.27 26.26 2.87
N PHE A 205 -31.89 26.06 1.70
CA PHE A 205 -32.08 27.13 0.70
C PHE A 205 -33.18 28.11 1.16
N LYS A 206 -32.77 29.24 1.74
CA LYS A 206 -33.62 30.45 1.79
C LYS A 206 -33.63 31.13 0.43
N ARG A 207 -34.81 31.22 -0.19
CA ARG A 207 -35.14 32.16 -1.27
C ARG A 207 -34.92 33.59 -0.79
N SER A 208 -34.22 34.40 -1.59
CA SER A 208 -34.55 35.82 -1.75
C SER A 208 -34.09 36.32 -3.12
N ASN A 209 -35.10 36.67 -3.91
CA ASN A 209 -35.05 37.42 -5.15
C ASN A 209 -34.64 38.87 -4.88
N PRO A 210 -33.93 39.54 -5.80
CA PRO A 210 -34.21 40.96 -5.99
C PRO A 210 -34.16 41.37 -7.47
N GLN A 211 -35.28 41.88 -7.99
CA GLN A 211 -35.24 42.89 -9.06
C GLN A 211 -36.24 44.02 -8.74
N LYS A 212 -35.65 45.22 -8.55
CA LYS A 212 -36.23 46.57 -8.60
C LYS A 212 -37.04 46.73 -9.89
N ILE A 213 -38.28 47.26 -9.88
CA ILE A 213 -38.67 48.67 -9.73
C ILE A 213 -37.90 49.59 -10.68
N GLU A 214 -38.45 49.78 -11.88
CA GLU A 214 -38.74 51.10 -12.47
C GLU A 214 -39.94 50.98 -13.42
#